data_AF-Q8RLV2-F1
#
_entry.id   AF-Q8RLV2-F1
#
_cell.length_a   1.000
_cell.length_b   1.000
_cell.length_c   1.000
_cell.angle_alpha   90.00
_cell.angle_beta   90.00
_cell.angle_gamma   90.00
#
_symmetry.space_group_name_H-M   'P 1'
#
loop_
_entity.id
_entity.type
_entity.pdbx_description
1 polymer ?
#
loop_
_entity_poly.entity_id
_entity_poly.type
_entity_poly.pdbx_seq_one_letter_code
_entity_poly.pdbx_strand_id
1 'polypeptide(L)'
;MSEYIHKSHNVTVLMYPIVLPAKYRRAVFDARVDEILKTVCLEIELRYQVKFLEIGTDKDHVHFIEQSVPTYSVTKIIRLIKSLAAREIFKRWPQVKKILWGGEFWTDGYFASTVGKHGDEQMIGRYVQNQGKKISQTTFRSSTDSVLRYPAACGGVVHYLYTSRIINKMAHNSELFILLLRVISACHIPATIENCCIFLFSFYLCLKKQ
;
A
#
# COMPACT_ATOMS: atom_id res chain seq x y z
N MET A 1 -6.20 20.71 6.36
CA MET A 1 -6.41 19.90 7.59
C MET A 1 -7.75 19.18 7.45
N SER A 2 -7.93 17.98 8.04
CA SER A 2 -9.18 17.23 7.89
C SER A 2 -10.34 17.76 8.75
N GLU A 3 -11.53 17.82 8.16
CA GLU A 3 -12.72 18.43 8.76
C GLU A 3 -13.85 17.43 8.95
N TYR A 4 -14.72 17.65 9.93
CA TYR A 4 -15.93 16.83 10.05
C TYR A 4 -16.89 17.18 8.91
N ILE A 5 -17.24 16.18 8.11
CA ILE A 5 -18.25 16.35 7.05
C ILE A 5 -19.62 16.09 7.68
N HIS A 6 -20.45 17.13 7.74
CA HIS A 6 -21.82 17.04 8.22
C HIS A 6 -22.79 16.89 7.05
N LYS A 7 -23.64 15.86 7.11
CA LYS A 7 -24.80 15.62 6.24
C LYS A 7 -26.04 15.48 7.12
N SER A 8 -27.22 15.44 6.50
CA SER A 8 -28.51 15.41 7.23
C SER A 8 -28.62 14.30 8.29
N HIS A 9 -27.97 13.15 8.08
CA HIS A 9 -28.06 11.99 8.98
C HIS A 9 -26.71 11.37 9.33
N ASN A 10 -25.60 12.04 9.03
CA ASN A 10 -24.27 11.53 9.39
C ASN A 10 -23.25 12.65 9.57
N VAL A 11 -22.28 12.38 10.43
CA VAL A 11 -21.09 13.20 10.63
C VAL A 11 -19.89 12.28 10.49
N THR A 12 -19.02 12.53 9.52
CA THR A 12 -17.92 11.62 9.17
C THR A 12 -16.59 12.32 8.96
N VAL A 13 -15.50 11.65 9.36
CA VAL A 13 -14.13 11.97 8.95
C VAL A 13 -13.50 10.67 8.46
N LEU A 14 -13.57 10.43 7.16
CA LEU A 14 -12.98 9.25 6.53
C LEU A 14 -11.76 9.70 5.76
N MET A 15 -10.59 9.27 6.20
CA MET A 15 -9.33 9.60 5.54
C MET A 15 -8.61 8.33 5.11
N TYR A 16 -8.10 8.35 3.89
CA TYR A 16 -7.44 7.24 3.25
C TYR A 16 -6.07 7.65 2.74
N PRO A 17 -4.99 7.18 3.38
CA PRO A 17 -3.67 7.14 2.75
C PRO A 17 -3.71 6.14 1.59
N ILE A 18 -3.42 6.62 0.38
CA ILE A 18 -3.48 5.85 -0.87
C ILE A 18 -2.13 5.95 -1.56
N VAL A 19 -1.62 4.83 -2.09
CA VAL A 19 -0.43 4.80 -2.94
C VAL A 19 -0.76 4.20 -4.30
N LEU A 20 -0.46 4.96 -5.36
CA LEU A 20 -0.68 4.60 -6.75
C LEU A 20 0.65 4.50 -7.50
N PRO A 21 1.13 3.29 -7.82
CA PRO A 21 2.34 3.12 -8.62
C PRO A 21 2.09 3.32 -10.12
N ALA A 22 3.05 3.95 -10.80
CA ALA A 22 3.07 4.00 -12.25
C ALA A 22 3.25 2.60 -12.86
N LYS A 23 2.79 2.40 -14.10
CA LYS A 23 2.95 1.14 -14.80
C LYS A 23 4.44 0.80 -14.93
N TYR A 24 4.78 -0.46 -14.62
CA TYR A 24 6.14 -0.98 -14.58
C TYR A 24 7.10 -0.25 -13.62
N ARG A 25 6.57 0.55 -12.68
CA ARG A 25 7.36 1.40 -11.77
C ARG A 25 8.42 2.23 -12.48
N ARG A 26 8.06 2.78 -13.65
CA ARG A 26 8.95 3.68 -14.37
C ARG A 26 8.95 5.07 -13.74
N ALA A 27 10.11 5.72 -13.82
CA ALA A 27 10.26 7.12 -13.45
C ALA A 27 9.52 8.01 -14.46
N VAL A 28 8.24 8.30 -14.20
CA VAL A 28 7.36 9.07 -15.10
C VAL A 28 6.88 10.38 -14.49
N PHE A 29 7.03 10.54 -13.17
CA PHE A 29 6.70 11.77 -12.48
C PHE A 29 7.86 12.74 -12.57
N ASP A 30 7.70 13.73 -13.44
CA ASP A 30 8.56 14.91 -13.54
C ASP A 30 7.77 16.15 -13.10
N ALA A 31 8.43 17.31 -13.05
CA ALA A 31 7.80 18.56 -12.63
C ALA A 31 6.54 18.91 -13.45
N ARG A 32 6.49 18.51 -14.73
CA ARG A 32 5.35 18.80 -15.61
C ARG A 32 4.18 17.85 -15.36
N VAL A 33 4.45 16.56 -15.19
CA VAL A 33 3.44 15.55 -14.82
C VAL A 33 2.86 15.87 -13.45
N ASP A 34 3.69 16.32 -12.49
CA ASP A 34 3.27 16.70 -11.16
C ASP A 34 2.30 17.90 -11.16
N GLU A 35 2.60 18.92 -11.96
CA GLU A 35 1.72 20.09 -12.14
C GLU A 35 0.36 19.69 -12.73
N ILE A 36 0.38 18.85 -13.76
CA ILE A 36 -0.85 18.34 -14.39
C ILE A 36 -1.64 17.51 -13.39
N LEU A 37 -0.99 16.61 -12.65
CA LEU A 37 -1.64 15.75 -11.67
C LEU A 37 -2.34 16.57 -10.59
N LYS A 38 -1.65 17.57 -10.02
CA LYS A 38 -2.23 18.49 -9.03
C LYS A 38 -3.46 19.21 -9.59
N THR A 39 -3.37 19.71 -10.82
CA THR A 39 -4.49 20.38 -11.50
C THR A 39 -5.70 19.44 -11.64
N VAL A 40 -5.45 18.20 -12.06
CA VAL A 40 -6.52 17.20 -12.23
C VAL A 40 -7.15 16.81 -10.89
N CYS A 41 -6.35 16.68 -9.82
CA CYS A 41 -6.85 16.46 -8.47
C CYS A 41 -7.79 17.59 -8.04
N LEU A 42 -7.42 18.85 -8.25
CA LEU A 42 -8.30 19.99 -7.96
C LEU A 42 -9.60 19.95 -8.78
N GLU A 43 -9.52 19.59 -10.07
CA GLU A 43 -10.70 19.42 -10.92
C GLU A 43 -11.62 18.28 -10.48
N ILE A 44 -11.05 17.23 -9.87
CA ILE A 44 -11.81 16.12 -9.27
C ILE A 44 -12.58 16.62 -8.04
N GLU A 45 -11.94 17.39 -7.16
CA GLU A 45 -12.60 17.92 -5.95
C GLU A 45 -13.81 18.81 -6.26
N LEU A 46 -13.79 19.52 -7.40
CA LEU A 46 -14.89 20.39 -7.80
C LEU A 46 -16.14 19.61 -8.24
N ARG A 47 -15.97 18.35 -8.68
CA ARG A 47 -17.04 17.54 -9.27
C ARG A 47 -17.48 16.38 -8.38
N TYR A 48 -16.61 15.95 -7.46
CA TYR A 48 -16.81 14.78 -6.63
C TYR A 48 -16.62 15.12 -5.15
N GLN A 49 -17.29 14.37 -4.28
CA GLN A 49 -17.18 14.55 -2.82
C GLN A 49 -15.93 13.83 -2.28
N VAL A 50 -14.77 14.23 -2.82
CA VAL A 50 -13.42 13.73 -2.57
C VAL A 50 -12.55 14.97 -2.33
N LYS A 51 -11.69 14.93 -1.32
CA LYS A 51 -10.76 16.01 -0.97
C LYS A 51 -9.35 15.47 -0.83
N PHE A 52 -8.38 16.08 -1.49
CA PHE A 52 -6.98 15.75 -1.36
C PHE A 52 -6.37 16.65 -0.29
N LEU A 53 -6.12 16.08 0.88
CA LEU A 53 -5.48 16.80 1.99
C LEU A 53 -3.99 16.97 1.74
N GLU A 54 -3.35 15.97 1.14
CA GLU A 54 -1.94 15.99 0.77
C GLU A 54 -1.70 15.14 -0.48
N ILE A 55 -0.78 15.61 -1.33
CA ILE A 55 -0.33 14.93 -2.54
C ILE A 55 1.20 14.92 -2.55
N GLY A 56 1.80 13.74 -2.46
CA GLY A 56 3.23 13.53 -2.53
C GLY A 56 3.59 12.69 -3.76
N THR A 57 4.45 13.20 -4.63
CA THR A 57 4.94 12.49 -5.82
C THR A 57 6.36 11.99 -5.56
N ASP A 58 6.60 10.73 -5.91
CA ASP A 58 7.94 10.17 -6.08
C ASP A 58 8.11 9.81 -7.57
N LYS A 59 9.32 9.43 -8.00
CA LYS A 59 9.64 9.20 -9.41
C LYS A 59 8.70 8.20 -10.09
N ASP A 60 8.32 7.13 -9.39
CA ASP A 60 7.57 5.99 -9.93
C ASP A 60 6.21 5.72 -9.26
N HIS A 61 5.80 6.52 -8.28
CA HIS A 61 4.51 6.36 -7.59
C HIS A 61 4.03 7.66 -6.93
N VAL A 62 2.74 7.72 -6.61
CA VAL A 62 2.12 8.87 -5.95
C VAL A 62 1.45 8.44 -4.65
N HIS A 63 1.66 9.24 -3.61
CA HIS A 63 0.99 9.17 -2.32
C HIS A 63 -0.10 10.23 -2.25
N PHE A 64 -1.27 9.85 -1.76
CA PHE A 64 -2.37 10.75 -1.45
C PHE A 64 -2.79 10.55 0.00
N ILE A 65 -3.11 11.64 0.69
CA ILE A 65 -4.01 11.61 1.83
C ILE A 65 -5.34 12.18 1.34
N GLU A 66 -6.31 11.30 1.15
CA GLU A 66 -7.64 11.63 0.63
C GLU A 66 -8.66 11.63 1.76
N GLN A 67 -9.64 12.53 1.71
CA GLN A 67 -10.80 12.57 2.58
C GLN A 67 -12.10 12.55 1.77
N SER A 68 -12.96 11.57 2.05
CA SER A 68 -14.20 11.32 1.29
C SER A 68 -15.41 11.12 2.20
N VAL A 69 -16.58 10.95 1.55
CA VAL A 69 -17.86 10.60 2.18
C VAL A 69 -18.14 9.09 2.08
N PRO A 70 -18.91 8.50 3.03
CA PRO A 70 -19.14 7.05 3.09
C PRO A 70 -19.88 6.46 1.87
N THR A 71 -20.50 7.30 1.02
CA THR A 71 -21.19 6.84 -0.20
C THR A 71 -20.23 6.42 -1.31
N TYR A 72 -18.94 6.73 -1.19
CA TYR A 72 -17.90 6.24 -2.09
C TYR A 72 -17.12 5.11 -1.42
N SER A 73 -17.06 3.95 -2.09
CA SER A 73 -16.10 2.92 -1.69
C SER A 73 -14.67 3.33 -2.08
N VAL A 74 -13.69 2.86 -1.32
CA VAL A 74 -12.26 3.10 -1.61
C VAL A 74 -11.91 2.69 -3.05
N THR A 75 -12.39 1.54 -3.52
CA THR A 75 -12.18 1.09 -4.91
C THR A 75 -12.77 2.05 -5.94
N LYS A 76 -13.95 2.64 -5.66
CA LYS A 76 -14.57 3.63 -6.55
C LYS A 76 -13.74 4.92 -6.62
N ILE A 77 -13.24 5.39 -5.49
CA ILE A 77 -12.35 6.57 -5.39
C ILE A 77 -11.08 6.32 -6.21
N ILE A 78 -10.43 5.18 -6.01
CA ILE A 78 -9.18 4.87 -6.68
C ILE A 78 -9.37 4.71 -8.19
N ARG A 79 -10.44 4.06 -8.63
CA ARG A 79 -10.78 3.97 -10.05
C ARG A 79 -11.00 5.35 -10.66
N LEU A 80 -11.69 6.23 -9.94
CA LEU A 80 -11.94 7.61 -10.36
C LEU A 80 -10.63 8.40 -10.52
N ILE A 81 -9.77 8.37 -9.50
CA ILE A 81 -8.47 9.07 -9.53
C ILE A 81 -7.61 8.54 -10.67
N LYS A 82 -7.40 7.21 -10.73
CA LYS A 82 -6.54 6.58 -11.75
C LYS A 82 -7.00 6.90 -13.16
N SER A 83 -8.31 6.74 -13.43
CA SER A 83 -8.86 6.93 -14.78
C SER A 83 -8.75 8.38 -15.25
N LEU A 84 -9.14 9.34 -14.42
CA LEU A 84 -9.12 10.76 -14.77
C LEU A 84 -7.69 11.29 -14.88
N ALA A 85 -6.81 10.94 -13.92
CA ALA A 85 -5.41 11.34 -13.96
C ALA A 85 -4.69 10.80 -15.20
N ALA A 86 -4.84 9.50 -15.50
CA ALA A 86 -4.21 8.90 -16.67
C ALA A 86 -4.68 9.56 -17.98
N ARG A 87 -6.00 9.76 -18.12
CA ARG A 87 -6.59 10.39 -19.30
C ARG A 87 -6.06 11.80 -19.51
N GLU A 88 -6.07 12.62 -18.47
CA GLU A 88 -5.66 14.02 -18.57
C GLU A 88 -4.13 14.16 -18.74
N ILE A 89 -3.32 13.33 -18.09
CA ILE A 89 -1.87 13.33 -18.28
C ILE A 89 -1.52 12.94 -19.73
N PHE A 90 -2.11 11.87 -20.27
CA PHE A 90 -1.87 11.48 -21.66
C PHE A 90 -2.35 12.51 -22.67
N LYS A 91 -3.41 13.28 -22.34
CA LYS A 91 -3.94 14.35 -23.19
C LYS A 91 -3.07 15.59 -23.16
N ARG A 92 -2.65 16.05 -21.97
CA ARG A 92 -1.92 17.32 -21.77
C ARG A 92 -0.40 17.16 -21.94
N TRP A 93 0.14 15.97 -21.68
CA TRP A 93 1.56 15.64 -21.85
C TRP A 93 1.76 14.31 -22.60
N PRO A 94 1.52 14.28 -23.93
CA PRO A 94 1.64 13.05 -24.72
C PRO A 94 3.03 12.41 -24.72
N GLN A 95 4.08 13.16 -24.33
CA GLN A 95 5.44 12.64 -24.24
C GLN A 95 5.57 11.44 -23.29
N VAL A 96 4.72 11.36 -22.25
CA VAL A 96 4.66 10.21 -21.33
C VAL A 96 4.43 8.90 -22.09
N LYS A 97 3.70 8.91 -23.21
CA LYS A 97 3.46 7.70 -24.01
C LYS A 97 4.74 7.09 -24.60
N LYS A 98 5.81 7.88 -24.76
CA LYS A 98 7.12 7.36 -25.16
C LYS A 98 7.72 6.47 -24.07
N ILE A 99 7.50 6.84 -22.80
CA ILE A 99 7.94 6.06 -21.64
C ILE A 99 6.96 4.92 -21.34
N LEU A 100 5.66 5.16 -21.48
CA LEU A 100 4.58 4.19 -21.22
C LEU A 100 3.88 3.81 -22.52
N TRP A 101 4.59 3.11 -23.40
CA TRP A 101 4.11 2.73 -24.74
C TRP A 101 2.90 1.79 -24.73
N GLY A 102 2.65 1.09 -23.61
CA GLY A 102 1.48 0.22 -23.44
C GLY A 102 0.15 0.97 -23.27
N GLY A 103 0.16 2.30 -23.24
CA GLY A 103 -1.06 3.12 -23.12
C GLY A 103 -1.69 3.13 -21.73
N GLU A 104 -1.09 2.42 -20.77
CA GLU A 104 -1.52 2.39 -19.37
C GLU A 104 -0.58 3.22 -18.50
N PHE A 105 -1.15 4.16 -17.75
CA PHE A 105 -0.35 5.04 -16.88
C PHE A 105 -0.02 4.38 -15.52
N TRP A 106 -0.99 3.68 -14.94
CA TRP A 106 -0.88 3.08 -13.60
C TRP A 106 -0.72 1.56 -13.68
N THR A 107 -0.13 0.95 -12.65
CA THR A 107 -0.30 -0.49 -12.41
C THR A 107 -1.75 -0.82 -12.01
N ASP A 108 -2.18 -2.07 -12.09
CA ASP A 108 -3.54 -2.48 -11.70
C ASP A 108 -3.76 -2.37 -10.19
N GLY A 109 -2.73 -2.74 -9.43
CA GLY A 109 -2.71 -2.67 -7.97
C GLY A 109 -2.73 -1.23 -7.42
N TYR A 110 -3.00 -1.13 -6.13
CA TYR A 110 -2.90 0.07 -5.32
C TYR A 110 -2.76 -0.32 -3.85
N PHE A 111 -2.25 0.58 -3.03
CA PHE A 111 -2.34 0.47 -1.58
C PHE A 111 -3.36 1.49 -1.06
N ALA A 112 -4.15 1.09 -0.07
CA ALA A 112 -5.02 1.98 0.66
C ALA A 112 -5.09 1.54 2.12
N SER A 113 -5.06 2.50 3.03
CA SER A 113 -5.28 2.30 4.47
C SER A 113 -6.32 3.27 4.98
N THR A 114 -6.74 3.14 6.23
CA THR A 114 -7.57 4.13 6.94
C THR A 114 -6.73 4.84 7.98
N VAL A 115 -6.92 6.14 8.14
CA VAL A 115 -6.34 6.91 9.24
C VAL A 115 -7.43 7.63 10.02
N GLY A 116 -7.40 7.52 11.35
CA GLY A 116 -8.29 8.25 12.24
C GLY A 116 -7.75 9.65 12.52
N LYS A 117 -8.63 10.65 12.64
CA LYS A 117 -8.26 12.05 12.92
C LYS A 117 -7.41 12.21 14.19
N HIS A 118 -7.64 11.38 15.20
CA HIS A 118 -6.99 11.50 16.51
C HIS A 118 -5.95 10.40 16.82
N GLY A 119 -5.64 9.52 15.85
CA GLY A 119 -4.50 8.60 15.94
C GLY A 119 -4.65 7.45 16.94
N ASP A 120 -4.12 6.29 16.54
CA ASP A 120 -4.02 5.03 17.28
C ASP A 120 -5.34 4.26 17.54
N GLU A 121 -5.40 3.03 17.02
CA GLU A 121 -6.44 2.05 17.32
C GLU A 121 -6.59 1.86 18.83
N GLN A 122 -5.50 1.92 19.58
CA GLN A 122 -5.53 1.81 21.04
C GLN A 122 -6.27 2.99 21.69
N MET A 123 -6.12 4.20 21.15
CA MET A 123 -6.81 5.39 21.67
C MET A 123 -8.32 5.29 21.42
N ILE A 124 -8.72 4.84 20.22
CA ILE A 124 -10.13 4.60 19.88
C ILE A 124 -10.69 3.46 20.75
N GLY A 125 -9.92 2.39 20.95
CA GLY A 125 -10.28 1.29 21.84
C GLY A 125 -10.52 1.75 23.28
N ARG A 126 -9.63 2.58 23.83
CA ARG A 126 -9.80 3.19 25.16
C ARG A 126 -11.03 4.11 25.20
N TYR A 127 -11.25 4.92 24.16
CA TYR A 127 -12.45 5.76 24.07
C TYR A 127 -13.73 4.92 24.14
N VAL A 128 -13.81 3.82 23.37
CA VAL A 128 -14.95 2.91 23.39
C VAL A 128 -15.12 2.22 24.75
N GLN A 129 -14.02 1.76 25.37
CA GLN A 129 -14.06 1.17 26.72
C GLN A 129 -14.60 2.15 27.78
N ASN A 130 -14.32 3.44 27.61
CA ASN A 130 -14.75 4.50 28.51
C ASN A 130 -16.14 5.07 28.16
N GLN A 131 -16.69 4.73 26.99
CA GLN A 131 -18.04 5.09 26.56
C GLN A 131 -19.05 4.06 27.09
N GLY A 132 -19.50 4.24 28.33
CA GLY A 132 -20.69 3.58 28.86
C GLY A 132 -20.60 3.12 30.31
N LYS A 133 -21.48 3.65 31.16
CA LYS A 133 -21.85 3.01 32.43
C LYS A 133 -22.49 1.65 32.10
N LYS A 134 -21.91 0.55 32.62
CA LYS A 134 -22.42 -0.84 32.61
C LYS A 134 -22.90 -1.37 31.25
N ILE A 135 -22.00 -1.85 30.39
CA ILE A 135 -22.34 -2.84 29.34
C ILE A 135 -21.24 -3.92 29.31
N SER A 136 -21.64 -5.19 29.22
CA SER A 136 -20.76 -6.34 29.11
C SER A 136 -19.83 -6.20 27.91
N GLN A 137 -18.53 -6.00 28.17
CA GLN A 137 -17.54 -5.86 27.11
C GLN A 137 -17.17 -7.24 26.56
N THR A 138 -17.60 -7.55 25.33
CA THR A 138 -17.09 -8.71 24.58
C THR A 138 -15.96 -8.25 23.67
N THR A 139 -14.72 -8.53 24.07
CA THR A 139 -13.54 -8.26 23.22
C THR A 139 -13.37 -9.44 22.25
N PHE A 140 -13.69 -9.24 20.97
CA PHE A 140 -13.34 -10.18 19.92
C PHE A 140 -11.89 -9.93 19.48
N ARG A 141 -10.92 -10.60 20.11
CA ARG A 141 -9.59 -10.78 19.50
C ARG A 141 -9.64 -12.05 18.66
N SER A 142 -9.78 -11.91 17.34
CA SER A 142 -9.59 -13.06 16.46
C SER A 142 -8.10 -13.39 16.42
N SER A 143 -7.74 -14.58 16.88
CA SER A 143 -6.47 -15.24 16.59
C SER A 143 -6.45 -15.62 15.10
N THR A 144 -6.30 -14.63 14.22
CA THR A 144 -6.18 -14.86 12.77
C THR A 144 -4.91 -14.20 12.26
N ASP A 145 -3.82 -14.94 12.42
CA ASP A 145 -2.52 -14.78 11.76
C ASP A 145 -2.61 -15.16 10.25
N SER A 146 -3.75 -14.92 9.62
CA SER A 146 -4.08 -15.34 8.24
C SER A 146 -4.64 -14.16 7.44
N VAL A 147 -3.85 -13.11 7.30
CA VAL A 147 -4.11 -12.07 6.28
C VAL A 147 -3.98 -12.72 4.90
N LEU A 148 -5.06 -12.68 4.13
CA LEU A 148 -5.14 -13.02 2.71
C LEU A 148 -3.94 -12.45 1.94
N ARG A 149 -3.02 -13.35 1.53
CA ARG A 149 -1.96 -13.01 0.58
C ARG A 149 -2.57 -12.97 -0.81
N TYR A 150 -2.81 -11.77 -1.33
CA TYR A 150 -2.81 -11.61 -2.78
C TYR A 150 -1.37 -11.76 -3.26
N PRO A 151 -1.09 -12.56 -4.30
CA PRO A 151 0.24 -12.61 -4.91
C PRO A 151 0.51 -11.25 -5.56
N ALA A 152 1.22 -10.39 -4.84
CA ALA A 152 1.84 -9.21 -5.40
C ALA A 152 2.93 -9.67 -6.36
N ALA A 153 2.62 -9.65 -7.66
CA ALA A 153 3.63 -9.73 -8.69
C ALA A 153 4.64 -8.59 -8.47
N CYS A 154 5.82 -9.01 -8.01
CA CYS A 154 7.15 -8.45 -8.24
C CYS A 154 7.27 -6.92 -8.40
N GLY A 155 7.90 -6.29 -7.40
CA GLY A 155 8.52 -4.98 -7.52
C GLY A 155 9.12 -4.59 -6.18
N GLY A 156 10.45 -4.63 -6.09
CA GLY A 156 11.27 -4.57 -4.87
C GLY A 156 11.00 -3.37 -3.94
N VAL A 157 11.69 -3.37 -2.81
CA VAL A 157 11.65 -2.43 -1.66
C VAL A 157 10.87 -2.93 -0.42
N VAL A 158 9.87 -3.82 -0.53
CA VAL A 158 9.22 -4.39 0.68
C VAL A 158 9.93 -5.68 1.20
N HIS A 159 10.91 -6.20 0.47
CA HIS A 159 11.57 -7.45 0.84
C HIS A 159 12.62 -7.30 1.97
N TYR A 160 13.15 -6.11 2.22
CA TYR A 160 14.30 -5.94 3.14
C TYR A 160 13.94 -5.93 4.64
N LEU A 161 12.70 -5.58 5.00
CA LEU A 161 12.28 -5.56 6.41
C LEU A 161 11.55 -6.84 6.84
N TYR A 162 11.14 -7.68 5.89
CA TYR A 162 10.44 -8.93 6.18
C TYR A 162 11.38 -10.13 6.33
N THR A 163 12.55 -10.09 5.68
CA THR A 163 13.55 -11.16 5.78
C THR A 163 14.27 -11.20 7.13
N SER A 164 14.54 -10.06 7.79
CA SER A 164 15.23 -10.07 9.10
C SER A 164 14.42 -10.72 10.23
N ARG A 165 13.08 -10.66 10.19
CA ARG A 165 12.25 -11.33 11.22
C ARG A 165 12.07 -12.83 10.96
N ILE A 166 11.97 -13.23 9.71
CA ILE A 166 11.83 -14.64 9.35
C ILE A 166 13.17 -15.37 9.51
N ILE A 167 14.29 -14.77 9.12
CA ILE A 167 15.63 -15.35 9.29
C ILE A 167 15.97 -15.52 10.78
N ASN A 168 15.67 -14.55 11.64
CA ASN A 168 15.87 -14.69 13.09
C ASN A 168 14.97 -15.77 13.72
N LYS A 169 13.75 -15.99 13.18
CA LYS A 169 12.85 -17.04 13.67
C LYS A 169 13.23 -18.44 13.15
N MET A 170 13.90 -18.51 11.99
CA MET A 170 14.40 -19.77 11.40
C MET A 170 15.76 -20.23 11.97
N ALA A 171 16.53 -19.35 12.61
CA ALA A 171 17.85 -19.69 13.18
C ALA A 171 17.81 -20.73 14.33
N HIS A 172 16.62 -21.03 14.87
CA HIS A 172 16.44 -21.91 16.04
C HIS A 172 15.81 -23.28 15.73
N ASN A 173 15.48 -23.62 14.48
CA ASN A 173 14.80 -24.87 14.18
C ASN A 173 15.19 -25.47 12.82
N SER A 174 16.01 -26.52 12.83
CA SER A 174 16.57 -27.17 11.64
C SER A 174 15.51 -27.80 10.72
N GLU A 175 14.37 -28.20 11.27
CA GLU A 175 13.25 -28.78 10.52
C GLU A 175 12.59 -27.77 9.56
N LEU A 176 12.50 -26.48 9.98
CA LEU A 176 11.90 -25.42 9.17
C LEU A 176 12.76 -25.06 7.96
N PHE A 177 14.08 -25.26 8.04
CA PHE A 177 15.00 -25.00 6.94
C PHE A 177 14.92 -26.07 5.85
N ILE A 178 14.77 -27.35 6.23
CA ILE A 178 14.55 -28.46 5.29
C ILE A 178 13.21 -28.27 4.55
N LEU A 179 12.17 -27.80 5.24
CA LEU A 179 10.91 -27.45 4.59
C LEU A 179 11.07 -26.32 3.58
N LEU A 180 11.86 -25.29 3.90
CA LEU A 180 12.13 -24.17 3.01
C LEU A 180 12.88 -24.60 1.74
N LEU A 181 13.89 -25.47 1.86
CA LEU A 181 14.63 -26.03 0.71
C LEU A 181 13.73 -26.90 -0.18
N ARG A 182 12.81 -27.68 0.42
CA ARG A 182 11.82 -28.46 -0.33
C ARG A 182 10.83 -27.56 -1.09
N VAL A 183 10.42 -26.45 -0.48
CA VAL A 183 9.56 -25.44 -1.13
C VAL A 183 10.30 -24.73 -2.26
N ILE A 184 11.58 -24.39 -2.08
CA ILE A 184 12.40 -23.76 -3.11
C ILE A 184 12.63 -24.70 -4.31
N SER A 185 12.95 -25.97 -4.05
CA SER A 185 13.15 -27.00 -5.10
C SER A 185 11.86 -27.31 -5.87
N ALA A 186 10.70 -27.25 -5.21
CA ALA A 186 9.39 -27.48 -5.84
C ALA A 186 8.90 -26.29 -6.69
N CYS A 187 9.45 -25.08 -6.51
CA CYS A 187 8.89 -23.85 -7.10
C CYS A 187 9.55 -23.36 -8.40
N HIS A 188 10.46 -24.12 -9.04
CA HIS A 188 11.11 -23.70 -10.31
C HIS A 188 11.63 -22.24 -10.26
N ILE A 189 12.29 -21.90 -9.16
CA ILE A 189 12.84 -20.57 -8.91
C ILE A 189 14.11 -20.40 -9.77
N PRO A 190 14.32 -19.24 -10.44
CA PRO A 190 15.52 -19.02 -11.24
C PRO A 190 16.81 -19.14 -10.41
N ALA A 191 17.84 -19.78 -10.99
CA ALA A 191 19.12 -20.18 -10.35
C ALA A 191 19.86 -19.06 -9.59
N THR A 192 19.57 -17.79 -9.87
CA THR A 192 20.10 -16.64 -9.13
C THR A 192 19.64 -16.57 -7.69
N ILE A 193 18.46 -17.11 -7.36
CA ILE A 193 17.92 -17.13 -6.00
C ILE A 193 18.45 -18.34 -5.21
N GLU A 194 18.61 -19.51 -5.85
CA GLU A 194 19.28 -20.66 -5.25
C GLU A 194 20.71 -20.30 -4.81
N ASN A 195 21.46 -19.61 -5.67
CA ASN A 195 22.81 -19.15 -5.34
C ASN A 195 22.83 -18.15 -4.17
N CYS A 196 21.83 -17.26 -4.04
CA CYS A 196 21.72 -16.37 -2.88
C CYS A 196 21.41 -17.11 -1.57
N CYS A 197 20.54 -18.13 -1.61
CA CYS A 197 20.21 -18.95 -0.44
C CYS A 197 21.40 -19.82 0.01
N ILE A 198 22.15 -20.38 -0.93
CA ILE A 198 23.38 -21.15 -0.65
C ILE A 198 24.45 -20.23 -0.06
N PHE A 199 24.64 -19.02 -0.60
CA PHE A 199 25.63 -18.05 -0.08
C PHE A 199 25.33 -17.63 1.37
N LEU A 200 24.06 -17.35 1.68
CA LEU A 200 23.64 -16.97 3.03
C LEU A 200 23.78 -18.13 4.04
N PHE A 201 23.59 -19.38 3.60
CA PHE A 201 23.78 -20.56 4.44
C PHE A 201 25.27 -20.86 4.69
N SER A 202 26.12 -20.75 3.68
CA SER A 202 27.58 -20.85 3.85
C SER A 202 28.13 -19.75 4.75
N PHE A 203 27.60 -18.52 4.66
CA PHE A 203 27.98 -17.42 5.55
C PHE A 203 27.52 -17.65 6.99
N TYR A 204 26.30 -18.16 7.20
CA TYR A 204 25.77 -18.52 8.52
C TYR A 204 26.53 -19.68 9.17
N LEU A 205 26.89 -20.72 8.41
CA LEU A 205 27.73 -21.82 8.90
C LEU A 205 29.17 -21.36 9.20
N CYS A 206 29.71 -20.42 8.43
CA CYS A 206 31.02 -19.81 8.67
C CYS A 206 31.03 -19.01 9.99
N LEU A 207 29.96 -18.26 10.28
CA LEU A 207 29.80 -17.51 11.53
C LEU A 207 29.59 -18.39 12.78
N LYS A 208 29.19 -19.66 12.63
CA LYS A 208 29.01 -20.61 13.74
C LYS A 208 30.23 -21.48 14.05
N LYS A 209 31.32 -21.34 13.28
CA LYS A 209 32.56 -22.11 13.44
C LYS A 209 33.73 -21.31 14.05
N GLN A 210 33.47 -20.09 14.53
CA GLN A 210 34.30 -19.33 15.48
C GLN A 210 33.64 -19.35 16.85
#